data_AF-A0ABD5XCV3-F1
#
_entry.id   AF-A0ABD5XCV3-F1
#
_cell.length_a   1.000
_cell.length_b   1.000
_cell.length_c   1.000
_cell.angle_alpha   90.00
_cell.angle_beta   90.00
_cell.angle_gamma   90.00
#
_symmetry.space_group_name_H-M   'P 1'
#
loop_
_entity.id
_entity.type
_entity.pdbx_description
1 polymer ?
#
loop_
_entity_poly.entity_id
_entity_poly.type
_entity_poly.pdbx_seq_one_letter_code
_entity_poly.pdbx_strand_id
1 'polypeptide(L)'
;MDDKTVTSGWELVAAEDEAATVIAGLLSVDTAREYTRSEIAEAAGVPLKTLYLIDIFDDLESVGMLDRVDNSAADSEASYRINEDSDVYLAAKQFDQAVASLE
;
A
#
# COMPACT_ATOMS: atom_id res chain seq x y z
N MET A 1 5.10 23.03 4.59
CA MET A 1 4.35 21.76 4.53
C MET A 1 3.56 21.87 3.25
N ASP A 2 4.13 21.37 2.15
CA ASP A 2 3.40 21.28 0.89
C ASP A 2 2.37 20.18 1.08
N ASP A 3 1.11 20.59 1.14
CA ASP A 3 -0.05 19.70 1.11
C ASP A 3 -0.07 19.08 -0.29
N LYS A 4 0.57 17.91 -0.43
CA LYS A 4 0.67 17.17 -1.70
C LYS A 4 -0.72 16.63 -2.01
N THR A 5 -1.58 17.49 -2.56
CA THR A 5 -2.94 17.14 -2.98
C THR A 5 -2.84 16.24 -4.20
N VAL A 6 -2.81 14.93 -3.96
CA VAL A 6 -2.92 13.92 -5.02
C VAL A 6 -4.24 14.18 -5.75
N THR A 7 -4.15 14.67 -6.97
CA THR A 7 -5.33 15.13 -7.73
C THR A 7 -5.98 13.96 -8.48
N SER A 8 -5.26 12.84 -8.64
CA SER A 8 -5.77 11.61 -9.25
C SER A 8 -5.05 10.35 -8.77
N GLY A 9 -5.72 9.19 -8.85
CA GLY A 9 -5.11 7.89 -8.49
C GLY A 9 -3.89 7.52 -9.34
N TRP A 10 -3.78 8.03 -10.57
CA TRP A 10 -2.59 7.80 -11.40
C TRP A 10 -1.39 8.65 -10.98
N GLU A 11 -1.62 9.83 -10.41
CA GLU A 11 -0.55 10.62 -9.80
C GLU A 11 -0.02 9.97 -8.53
N LEU A 12 -0.87 9.28 -7.75
CA LEU A 12 -0.43 8.44 -6.64
C LEU A 12 0.52 7.35 -7.11
N VAL A 13 0.12 6.61 -8.15
CA VAL A 13 0.93 5.51 -8.71
C VAL A 13 2.21 6.03 -9.36
N ALA A 14 2.17 7.22 -9.98
CA ALA A 14 3.34 7.82 -10.62
C ALA A 14 4.26 8.58 -9.64
N ALA A 15 3.87 8.73 -8.37
CA ALA A 15 4.66 9.46 -7.38
C ALA A 15 5.98 8.75 -7.10
N GLU A 16 5.96 7.42 -7.00
CA GLU A 16 7.11 6.57 -6.71
C GLU A 16 7.17 5.43 -7.73
N ASP A 17 8.36 5.10 -8.25
CA ASP A 17 8.54 4.02 -9.22
C ASP A 17 8.01 2.65 -8.69
N GLU A 18 8.08 2.44 -7.37
CA GLU A 18 7.66 1.23 -6.72
C GLU A 18 6.18 1.19 -6.35
N ALA A 19 5.43 2.29 -6.45
CA ALA A 19 4.05 2.38 -5.97
C ALA A 19 3.14 1.32 -6.61
N ALA A 20 3.23 1.15 -7.94
CA ALA A 20 2.46 0.13 -8.66
C ALA A 20 2.73 -1.28 -8.12
N THR A 21 4.00 -1.61 -7.89
CA THR A 21 4.43 -2.92 -7.40
C THR A 21 4.00 -3.15 -5.96
N VAL A 22 4.07 -2.13 -5.11
CA VAL A 22 3.58 -2.18 -3.73
C VAL A 22 2.07 -2.41 -3.69
N ILE A 23 1.30 -1.66 -4.49
CA ILE A 23 -0.16 -1.85 -4.60
C ILE A 23 -0.50 -3.27 -5.04
N ALA A 24 0.18 -3.79 -6.07
CA ALA A 24 -0.03 -5.18 -6.52
C ALA A 24 0.31 -6.22 -5.43
N GLY A 25 1.39 -5.98 -4.67
CA GLY A 25 1.75 -6.79 -3.51
C GLY A 25 0.65 -6.79 -2.44
N LEU A 26 0.09 -5.63 -2.12
CA LEU A 26 -1.02 -5.50 -1.17
C LEU A 26 -2.29 -6.21 -1.63
N LEU A 27 -2.58 -6.22 -2.94
CA LEU A 27 -3.72 -6.95 -3.50
C LEU A 27 -3.55 -8.47 -3.42
N SER A 28 -2.31 -8.95 -3.29
CA SER A 28 -1.96 -10.38 -3.29
C SER A 28 -1.92 -11.02 -1.90
N VAL A 29 -2.04 -10.23 -0.83
CA VAL A 29 -2.00 -10.70 0.56
C VAL A 29 -3.39 -10.71 1.22
N ASP A 30 -3.49 -11.32 2.40
CA ASP A 30 -4.74 -11.49 3.13
C ASP A 30 -5.11 -10.22 3.90
N THR A 31 -6.28 -9.62 3.63
CA THR A 31 -6.67 -8.32 4.21
C THR A 31 -6.95 -8.36 5.70
N ALA A 32 -7.30 -9.52 6.25
CA ALA A 32 -7.61 -9.68 7.67
C ALA A 32 -6.36 -9.71 8.56
N ARG A 33 -5.17 -9.77 7.95
CA ARG A 33 -3.87 -9.84 8.62
C ARG A 33 -3.19 -8.48 8.70
N GLU A 34 -2.38 -8.30 9.75
CA GLU A 34 -1.44 -7.19 9.91
C GLU A 34 -0.09 -7.56 9.33
N TYR A 35 0.52 -6.61 8.61
CA TYR A 35 1.80 -6.77 7.95
C TYR A 35 2.78 -5.69 8.38
N THR A 36 3.99 -6.12 8.65
CA THR A 36 5.13 -5.22 8.80
C THR A 36 5.59 -4.69 7.44
N ARG A 37 6.39 -3.61 7.42
CA ARG A 37 6.95 -3.09 6.15
C ARG A 37 7.81 -4.14 5.46
N SER A 38 8.53 -4.92 6.26
CA SER A 38 9.37 -6.03 5.80
C SER A 38 8.55 -7.06 5.02
N GLU A 39 7.40 -7.47 5.54
CA GLU A 39 6.54 -8.46 4.88
C GLU A 39 5.86 -7.91 3.62
N ILE A 40 5.49 -6.63 3.62
CA ILE A 40 4.96 -5.96 2.42
C ILE A 40 6.05 -5.88 1.35
N ALA A 41 7.30 -5.59 1.72
CA ALA A 41 8.43 -5.59 0.80
C ALA A 41 8.61 -6.97 0.14
N GLU A 42 8.53 -8.04 0.93
CA GLU A 42 8.61 -9.41 0.42
C GLU A 42 7.45 -9.75 -0.51
N ALA A 43 6.21 -9.41 -0.14
CA ALA A 43 5.03 -9.65 -0.96
C ALA A 43 5.05 -8.87 -2.28
N ALA A 44 5.52 -7.63 -2.25
CA ALA A 44 5.68 -6.79 -3.43
C ALA A 44 6.93 -7.15 -4.25
N GLY A 45 7.88 -7.92 -3.70
CA GLY A 45 9.18 -8.16 -4.35
C GLY A 45 10.04 -6.89 -4.46
N VAL A 46 9.84 -5.93 -3.56
CA VAL A 46 10.57 -4.65 -3.52
C VAL A 46 11.64 -4.71 -2.42
N PRO A 47 12.85 -4.15 -2.61
CA PRO A 47 13.83 -4.09 -1.54
C PRO A 47 13.31 -3.30 -0.33
N LEU A 48 13.35 -3.88 0.87
CA LEU A 48 12.91 -3.22 2.10
C LEU A 48 13.54 -1.83 2.29
N LYS A 49 14.83 -1.68 1.97
CA LYS A 49 15.53 -0.40 2.05
C LYS A 49 14.87 0.69 1.19
N THR A 50 14.34 0.33 0.02
CA THR A 50 13.61 1.25 -0.85
C THR A 50 12.33 1.73 -0.17
N LEU A 51 11.57 0.81 0.44
CA LEU A 51 10.34 1.16 1.15
C LEU A 51 10.54 2.06 2.37
N TYR A 52 11.76 2.13 2.91
CA TYR A 52 12.14 3.08 3.96
C TYR A 52 12.56 4.46 3.42
N LEU A 53 12.78 4.61 2.11
CA LEU A 53 13.22 5.84 1.47
C LEU A 53 12.09 6.59 0.77
N ILE A 54 10.96 5.93 0.57
CA ILE A 54 9.80 6.46 -0.15
C ILE A 54 8.62 6.62 0.81
N ASP A 55 7.74 7.58 0.51
CA ASP A 55 6.60 7.93 1.37
C ASP A 55 5.33 7.14 1.04
N ILE A 56 5.44 6.01 0.31
CA ILE A 56 4.29 5.27 -0.21
C ILE A 56 3.31 4.78 0.87
N PHE A 57 3.80 4.43 2.07
CA PHE A 57 2.91 3.98 3.15
C PHE A 57 2.08 5.13 3.72
N ASP A 58 2.66 6.33 3.80
CA ASP A 58 1.95 7.53 4.25
C ASP A 58 0.91 7.94 3.20
N ASP A 59 1.31 7.93 1.92
CA ASP A 59 0.42 8.19 0.80
C ASP A 59 -0.76 7.20 0.74
N LEU A 60 -0.52 5.90 0.96
CA LEU A 60 -1.55 4.86 0.97
C LEU A 60 -2.46 4.93 2.22
N GLU A 61 -1.92 5.35 3.36
CA GLU A 61 -2.70 5.63 4.58
C GLU A 61 -3.60 6.85 4.38
N SER A 62 -3.07 7.92 3.76
CA SER A 62 -3.80 9.16 3.46
C SER A 62 -5.00 8.95 2.54
N VAL A 63 -4.88 8.05 1.56
CA VAL A 63 -6.00 7.66 0.68
C VAL A 63 -6.87 6.53 1.27
N GLY A 64 -6.58 6.10 2.50
CA GLY A 64 -7.37 5.13 3.25
C GLY A 64 -7.24 3.69 2.74
N MET A 65 -6.22 3.35 1.96
CA MET A 65 -5.97 1.97 1.53
C MET A 65 -5.33 1.14 2.65
N LEU A 66 -4.54 1.78 3.50
CA LEU A 66 -3.90 1.18 4.66
C LEU A 66 -4.34 1.86 5.95
N ASP A 67 -4.51 1.06 6.99
CA ASP A 67 -4.63 1.53 8.37
C ASP A 67 -3.36 1.17 9.12
N ARG A 68 -2.72 2.16 9.72
CA ARG A 68 -1.59 1.93 10.61
C ARG A 68 -2.08 1.32 11.92
N VAL A 69 -1.43 0.24 12.33
CA VAL A 69 -1.64 -0.42 13.61
C VAL A 69 -0.47 -0.05 14.52
N ASP A 70 -0.72 0.88 15.45
CA ASP A 70 0.26 1.22 16.46
C ASP A 70 0.40 0.07 17.46
N ASN A 71 1.56 -0.56 17.46
CA ASN A 71 1.89 -1.56 18.45
C ASN A 71 2.33 -0.86 19.75
N SER A 72 1.77 -1.25 20.89
CA SER A 72 2.01 -0.56 22.19
C SER A 72 3.45 -0.71 22.72
N ALA A 73 4.30 -1.50 22.06
CA ALA A 73 5.70 -1.65 22.40
C ALA A 73 6.56 -0.64 21.63
N ALA A 74 7.26 0.24 22.37
CA ALA A 74 8.03 1.37 21.85
C ALA A 74 9.13 1.03 20.82
N ASP A 75 9.52 -0.25 20.70
CA ASP A 75 10.58 -0.73 19.82
C ASP A 75 10.07 -1.65 18.68
N SER A 76 8.75 -1.80 18.51
CA SER A 76 8.19 -2.64 17.45
C SER A 76 8.03 -1.89 16.13
N GLU A 77 8.36 -2.54 15.01
CA GLU A 77 8.15 -2.00 13.66
C GLU A 77 6.67 -1.65 13.46
N ALA A 78 6.41 -0.51 12.80
CA ALA A 78 5.06 -0.11 12.43
C ALA A 78 4.41 -1.20 11.58
N SER A 79 3.21 -1.62 11.98
CA SER A 79 2.43 -2.61 11.25
C SER A 79 1.26 -1.92 10.55
N TYR A 80 0.82 -2.50 9.46
CA TYR A 80 -0.22 -1.98 8.59
C TYR A 80 -1.26 -3.07 8.36
N ARG A 81 -2.53 -2.68 8.34
CA ARG A 81 -3.63 -3.52 7.90
C ARG A 81 -4.19 -2.93 6.61
N ILE A 82 -4.58 -3.79 5.69
CA ILE A 82 -5.27 -3.37 4.48
C ILE A 82 -6.72 -3.05 4.85
N ASN A 83 -7.19 -1.87 4.46
CA ASN A 83 -8.59 -1.51 4.62
C ASN A 83 -9.40 -2.11 3.46
N GLU A 84 -9.97 -3.29 3.67
CA GLU A 84 -10.73 -4.00 2.64
C GLU A 84 -12.02 -3.30 2.21
N ASP A 85 -12.54 -2.41 3.08
CA ASP A 85 -13.73 -1.60 2.82
C ASP A 85 -13.39 -0.28 2.10
N SER A 86 -12.11 0.00 1.86
CA SER A 86 -11.66 1.21 1.18
C SER A 86 -12.06 1.20 -0.30
N ASP A 87 -12.68 2.29 -0.76
CA ASP A 87 -13.00 2.49 -2.18
C ASP A 87 -11.75 2.39 -3.06
N VAL A 88 -10.59 2.83 -2.56
CA VAL A 88 -9.30 2.76 -3.28
C VAL A 88 -8.84 1.33 -3.44
N TYR A 89 -8.85 0.55 -2.35
CA TYR A 89 -8.50 -0.88 -2.39
C TYR A 89 -9.45 -1.65 -3.33
N LEU A 90 -10.76 -1.42 -3.20
CA LEU A 90 -11.78 -2.07 -4.01
C LEU A 90 -11.63 -1.71 -5.50
N ALA A 91 -11.35 -0.45 -5.83
CA ALA A 91 -11.12 -0.03 -7.21
C ALA A 91 -9.86 -0.67 -7.81
N ALA A 92 -8.75 -0.69 -7.06
CA ALA A 92 -7.51 -1.32 -7.50
C ALA A 92 -7.69 -2.84 -7.71
N LYS A 93 -8.38 -3.51 -6.79
CA LYS A 93 -8.72 -4.94 -6.89
C LYS A 93 -9.61 -5.24 -8.09
N GLN A 94 -10.64 -4.44 -8.32
CA GLN A 94 -11.54 -4.60 -9.47
C GLN A 94 -10.79 -4.39 -10.79
N PHE A 95 -9.88 -3.42 -10.85
CA PHE A 95 -9.04 -3.19 -12.02
C PHE A 95 -8.17 -4.42 -12.32
N ASP A 96 -7.46 -4.93 -11.32
CA ASP A 96 -6.59 -6.11 -11.45
C ASP A 96 -7.38 -7.35 -11.91
N GLN A 97 -8.53 -7.60 -11.29
CA GLN A 97 -9.44 -8.68 -11.67
C GLN A 97 -9.98 -8.55 -13.09
N ALA A 98 -10.33 -7.32 -13.52
CA ALA A 98 -10.84 -7.06 -14.86
C ALA A 98 -9.78 -7.35 -15.92
N VAL A 99 -8.51 -7.00 -15.66
CA VAL A 99 -7.40 -7.29 -16.57
C VAL A 99 -7.09 -8.78 -16.61
N ALA A 100 -7.00 -9.45 -15.45
CA ALA A 100 -6.74 -10.89 -15.37
C ALA A 100 -7.84 -11.74 -16.05
N SER A 101 -9.06 -11.23 -16.12
CA SER A 101 -10.19 -11.90 -16.79
C SER A 101 -10.15 -11.82 -18.33
N LEU A 102 -9.22 -11.04 -18.90
CA LEU A 102 -9.02 -10.95 -20.35
C LEU A 102 -8.07 -12.02 -20.89
N GLU A 103 -7.35 -12.72 -20.00
CA GLU A 103 -6.38 -13.77 -20.34
C GLU A 103 -7.01 -15.16 -20.54
#